data_AF-A0A653XCE1-F1
#
_entry.id   AF-A0A653XCE1-F1
#
_cell.length_a   1.000
_cell.length_b   1.000
_cell.length_c   1.000
_cell.angle_alpha   90.00
_cell.angle_beta   90.00
_cell.angle_gamma   90.00
#
_symmetry.space_group_name_H-M   'P 1'
#
loop_
_entity.id
_entity.type
_entity.pdbx_description
1 polymer ?
#
loop_
_entity_poly.entity_id
_entity_poly.type
_entity_poly.pdbx_seq_one_letter_code
_entity_poly.pdbx_strand_id
1 'polypeptide(L)'
;MKKPLLLIAGAIAFIATIFFSPLIFLWLTLLGLWLFYLMFRGAIYRLNHGKTELEALIEAQDQKYNTKFSTNKLGFGTFSTGYICFDAENKKILLIKSKDNIKIVDYQYMKSWQLHYTEVSKNGVLSHRDVHFQFSTTDINNPTVRIGVPSKRFGEDWNNRLDIIFG
;
A
#
# COMPACT_ATOMS: atom_id res chain seq x y z
N MET A 1 67.70 -20.24 32.52
CA MET A 1 67.47 -19.19 31.49
C MET A 1 66.16 -19.47 30.75
N LYS A 2 65.03 -18.85 31.10
CA LYS A 2 63.72 -19.00 30.40
C LYS A 2 62.94 -17.68 30.24
N LYS A 3 63.55 -16.53 30.54
CA LYS A 3 62.88 -15.22 30.54
C LYS A 3 62.62 -14.60 29.14
N PRO A 4 63.40 -14.83 28.06
CA PRO A 4 63.16 -14.14 26.80
C PRO A 4 61.95 -14.67 26.01
N LEU A 5 61.62 -15.96 26.16
CA LEU A 5 60.49 -16.58 25.44
C LEU A 5 59.12 -16.05 25.90
N LEU A 6 58.99 -15.72 27.18
CA LEU A 6 57.74 -15.25 27.79
C LEU A 6 57.42 -13.80 27.39
N LEU A 7 58.45 -12.98 27.19
CA LEU A 7 58.32 -11.60 26.69
C LEU A 7 57.92 -11.57 25.21
N ILE A 8 58.47 -12.47 24.39
CA ILE A 8 58.14 -12.58 22.96
C ILE A 8 56.70 -13.09 22.78
N ALA A 9 56.28 -14.09 23.56
CA ALA A 9 54.91 -14.60 23.53
C ALA A 9 53.88 -13.53 23.96
N GLY A 10 54.19 -12.72 24.97
CA GLY A 10 53.34 -11.61 25.41
C GLY A 10 53.21 -10.51 24.35
N ALA A 11 54.29 -10.16 23.65
CA ALA A 11 54.27 -9.17 22.57
C ALA A 11 53.45 -9.64 21.36
N ILE A 12 53.55 -10.92 20.98
CA ILE A 12 52.76 -11.50 19.89
C ILE A 12 51.26 -11.54 20.24
N ALA A 13 50.91 -11.88 21.48
CA ALA A 13 49.52 -11.88 21.93
C ALA A 13 48.89 -10.47 22.00
N PHE A 14 49.68 -9.46 22.38
CA PHE A 14 49.24 -8.05 22.41
C PHE A 14 49.07 -7.47 20.99
N ILE A 15 49.98 -7.79 20.07
CA ILE A 15 49.87 -7.43 18.66
C ILE A 15 48.67 -8.16 18.03
N ALA A 16 48.46 -9.44 18.32
CA ALA A 16 47.30 -10.18 17.83
C ALA A 16 45.98 -9.56 18.33
N THR A 17 45.88 -9.11 19.58
CA THR A 17 44.66 -8.45 20.08
C THR A 17 44.40 -7.09 19.43
N ILE A 18 45.45 -6.31 19.14
CA ILE A 18 45.34 -5.02 18.43
C ILE A 18 44.98 -5.20 16.95
N PHE A 19 45.45 -6.26 16.28
CA PHE A 19 45.17 -6.52 14.86
C PHE A 19 43.89 -7.34 14.62
N PHE A 20 43.49 -8.21 15.55
CA PHE A 20 42.24 -8.98 15.44
C PHE A 20 41.00 -8.11 15.75
N SER A 21 41.09 -7.11 16.63
CA SER A 21 39.95 -6.26 16.99
C SER A 21 39.39 -5.42 15.82
N PRO A 22 40.22 -4.74 14.99
CA PRO A 22 39.75 -4.02 13.79
C PRO A 22 39.20 -4.95 12.71
N LEU A 23 39.79 -6.14 12.55
CA LEU A 23 39.33 -7.15 11.61
C LEU A 23 37.97 -7.72 12.02
N ILE A 24 37.77 -8.02 13.31
CA ILE A 24 36.48 -8.46 13.84
C ILE A 24 35.44 -7.34 13.69
N PHE A 25 35.80 -6.08 13.97
CA PHE A 25 34.91 -4.94 13.77
C PHE A 25 34.55 -4.74 12.28
N LEU A 26 35.50 -4.91 11.36
CA LEU A 26 35.25 -4.88 9.93
C LEU A 26 34.29 -6.01 9.51
N TRP A 27 34.51 -7.24 10.00
CA TRP A 27 33.61 -8.36 9.73
C TRP A 27 32.20 -8.14 10.28
N LEU A 28 32.07 -7.58 11.49
CA LEU A 28 30.78 -7.26 12.09
C LEU A 28 30.06 -6.13 11.35
N THR A 29 30.77 -5.11 10.87
CA THR A 29 30.17 -4.03 10.06
C THR A 29 29.75 -4.54 8.68
N LEU A 30 30.55 -5.38 8.03
CA LEU A 30 30.17 -6.03 6.77
C LEU A 30 28.95 -6.96 6.95
N LEU A 31 28.91 -7.73 8.04
CA LEU A 31 27.76 -8.56 8.37
C LEU A 31 26.50 -7.71 8.64
N GLY A 32 26.65 -6.61 9.39
CA GLY A 32 25.57 -5.66 9.64
C GLY A 32 25.03 -5.01 8.36
N LEU A 33 25.91 -4.57 7.46
CA LEU A 33 25.54 -4.03 6.15
C LEU A 33 24.86 -5.08 5.27
N TRP A 34 25.32 -6.33 5.30
CA TRP A 34 24.72 -7.42 4.55
C TRP A 34 23.31 -7.76 5.06
N LEU A 35 23.11 -7.83 6.37
CA LEU A 35 21.79 -8.03 6.97
C LEU A 35 20.84 -6.85 6.68
N PHE A 36 21.35 -5.62 6.79
CA PHE A 36 20.59 -4.42 6.43
C PHE A 36 20.17 -4.45 4.95
N TYR A 37 21.09 -4.82 4.05
CA TYR A 37 20.81 -4.99 2.63
C TYR A 37 19.72 -6.03 2.37
N LEU A 38 19.76 -7.17 3.05
CA LEU A 38 18.72 -8.20 2.93
C LEU A 38 17.36 -7.71 3.43
N MET A 39 17.31 -7.03 4.57
CA MET A 39 16.07 -6.45 5.07
C MET A 39 15.50 -5.39 4.12
N PHE A 40 16.36 -4.53 3.59
CA PHE A 40 15.95 -3.48 2.65
C PHE A 40 15.46 -4.07 1.32
N ARG A 41 16.16 -5.08 0.77
CA ARG A 41 15.68 -5.84 -0.40
C ARG A 41 14.36 -6.54 -0.13
N GLY A 42 14.21 -7.18 1.03
CA GLY A 42 12.97 -7.84 1.44
C GLY A 42 11.80 -6.85 1.53
N ALA A 43 12.04 -5.65 2.07
CA ALA A 43 11.04 -4.59 2.14
C ALA A 43 10.63 -4.08 0.74
N ILE A 44 11.60 -3.80 -0.13
CA ILE A 44 11.34 -3.41 -1.53
C ILE A 44 10.60 -4.52 -2.28
N TYR A 45 11.02 -5.77 -2.11
CA TYR A 45 10.37 -6.92 -2.75
C TYR A 45 8.90 -7.02 -2.33
N ARG A 46 8.59 -6.90 -1.04
CA ARG A 46 7.20 -6.93 -0.55
C ARG A 46 6.35 -5.79 -1.10
N LEU A 47 6.91 -4.58 -1.18
CA LEU A 47 6.20 -3.42 -1.75
C LEU A 47 5.92 -3.60 -3.24
N ASN A 48 6.91 -4.09 -4.00
CA ASN A 48 6.77 -4.29 -5.43
C ASN A 48 5.87 -5.49 -5.76
N HIS A 49 5.93 -6.56 -4.97
CA HIS A 49 5.13 -7.76 -5.20
C HIS A 49 3.64 -7.48 -5.09
N GLY A 50 3.21 -6.74 -4.06
CA GLY A 50 1.81 -6.31 -3.91
C GLY A 50 1.33 -5.42 -5.05
N LYS A 51 2.22 -4.58 -5.61
CA LYS A 51 1.92 -3.73 -6.77
C LYS A 51 1.73 -4.57 -8.04
N THR A 52 2.62 -5.53 -8.30
CA THR A 52 2.52 -6.42 -9.47
C THR A 52 1.30 -7.32 -9.42
N GLU A 53 0.89 -7.81 -8.24
CA GLU A 53 -0.34 -8.60 -8.13
C GLU A 53 -1.58 -7.77 -8.43
N LEU A 54 -1.62 -6.51 -7.97
CA LEU A 54 -2.70 -5.60 -8.29
C LEU A 54 -2.76 -5.29 -9.79
N GLU A 55 -1.62 -4.97 -10.40
CA GLU A 55 -1.53 -4.69 -11.84
C GLU A 55 -2.04 -5.89 -12.65
N ALA A 56 -1.65 -7.12 -12.28
CA ALA A 56 -2.15 -8.34 -12.92
C ALA A 56 -3.67 -8.53 -12.75
N LEU A 57 -4.23 -8.22 -11.57
CA LEU A 57 -5.69 -8.28 -11.36
C LEU A 57 -6.43 -7.28 -12.22
N ILE A 58 -5.92 -6.06 -12.33
CA ILE A 58 -6.49 -4.99 -13.14
C ILE A 58 -6.43 -5.39 -14.62
N GLU A 59 -5.28 -5.87 -15.10
CA GLU A 59 -5.10 -6.34 -16.47
C GLU A 59 -6.06 -7.50 -16.81
N ALA A 60 -6.26 -8.43 -15.89
CA ALA A 60 -7.23 -9.52 -16.07
C ALA A 60 -8.68 -9.00 -16.19
N GLN A 61 -9.04 -7.93 -15.46
CA GLN A 61 -10.35 -7.31 -15.62
C GLN A 61 -10.46 -6.52 -16.92
N ASP A 62 -9.40 -5.81 -17.32
CA ASP A 62 -9.33 -5.06 -18.57
C ASP A 62 -9.55 -5.95 -19.79
N GLN A 63 -8.87 -7.10 -19.84
CA GLN A 63 -9.08 -8.10 -20.89
C GLN A 63 -10.50 -8.68 -20.87
N LYS A 64 -11.05 -8.95 -19.68
CA LYS A 64 -12.36 -9.61 -19.54
C LYS A 64 -13.53 -8.70 -19.90
N TYR A 65 -13.45 -7.41 -19.56
CA TYR A 65 -14.56 -6.46 -19.69
C TYR A 65 -14.33 -5.39 -20.76
N ASN A 66 -13.24 -5.52 -21.52
CA ASN A 66 -12.81 -4.56 -22.55
C ASN A 66 -12.72 -3.14 -21.98
N THR A 67 -12.01 -2.99 -20.86
CA THR A 67 -11.78 -1.72 -20.15
C THR A 67 -10.31 -1.34 -20.18
N LYS A 68 -10.02 -0.12 -19.76
CA LYS A 68 -8.67 0.43 -19.53
C LYS A 68 -8.62 1.10 -18.17
N PHE A 69 -8.58 0.31 -17.11
CA PHE A 69 -8.46 0.84 -15.76
C PHE A 69 -7.02 1.33 -15.51
N SER A 70 -6.87 2.62 -15.21
CA SER A 70 -5.56 3.20 -14.89
C SER A 70 -5.23 3.13 -13.40
N THR A 71 -4.03 2.65 -13.07
CA THR A 71 -3.43 2.76 -11.72
C THR A 71 -2.81 4.14 -11.46
N ASN A 72 -2.70 5.00 -12.48
CA ASN A 72 -2.13 6.34 -12.37
C ASN A 72 -3.18 7.36 -11.90
N LYS A 73 -2.71 8.40 -11.19
CA LYS A 73 -3.34 9.59 -10.52
C LYS A 73 -4.86 9.85 -10.57
N LEU A 74 -5.59 9.40 -11.58
CA LEU A 74 -7.05 9.44 -11.75
C LEU A 74 -7.77 8.16 -11.25
N GLY A 75 -7.06 7.03 -11.11
CA GLY A 75 -7.57 5.85 -10.42
C GLY A 75 -7.72 6.13 -8.92
N PHE A 76 -8.82 5.69 -8.32
CA PHE A 76 -9.01 5.79 -6.88
C PHE A 76 -7.87 5.06 -6.13
N GLY A 77 -6.94 5.83 -5.58
CA GLY A 77 -5.79 5.34 -4.84
C GLY A 77 -6.13 4.32 -3.75
N THR A 78 -5.10 3.60 -3.28
CA THR A 78 -5.22 2.53 -2.29
C THR A 78 -6.05 2.94 -1.07
N PHE A 79 -7.13 2.23 -0.80
CA PHE A 79 -7.87 2.27 0.46
C PHE A 79 -7.26 1.26 1.43
N SER A 80 -7.41 1.48 2.73
CA SER A 80 -7.03 0.48 3.75
C SER A 80 -7.75 -0.87 3.56
N THR A 81 -8.81 -0.92 2.75
CA THR A 81 -9.62 -2.10 2.49
C THR A 81 -9.74 -2.46 0.99
N GLY A 82 -8.96 -1.85 0.08
CA GLY A 82 -9.10 -2.15 -1.35
C GLY A 82 -8.50 -1.13 -2.31
N TYR A 83 -8.78 -1.27 -3.60
CA TYR A 83 -8.44 -0.36 -4.69
C TYR A 83 -9.68 -0.01 -5.46
N ILE A 84 -9.75 1.20 -6.00
CA ILE A 84 -10.82 1.56 -6.93
C ILE A 84 -10.17 2.15 -8.18
N CYS A 85 -10.59 1.76 -9.38
CA CYS A 85 -10.00 2.26 -10.62
C CYS A 85 -11.10 2.80 -11.51
N PHE A 86 -10.78 3.84 -12.27
CA PHE A 86 -11.73 4.48 -13.19
C PHE A 86 -11.26 4.25 -14.61
N ASP A 87 -12.21 3.87 -15.44
CA ASP A 87 -12.11 3.93 -16.88
C ASP A 87 -12.99 5.08 -17.36
N ALA A 88 -12.34 6.20 -17.69
CA ALA A 88 -12.99 7.40 -18.17
C ALA A 88 -13.64 7.18 -19.55
N GLU A 89 -12.98 6.40 -20.42
CA GLU A 89 -13.41 6.17 -21.80
C GLU A 89 -14.67 5.30 -21.83
N ASN A 90 -14.66 4.19 -21.08
CA ASN A 90 -15.78 3.23 -21.08
C ASN A 90 -16.79 3.48 -19.95
N LYS A 91 -16.62 4.55 -19.17
CA LYS A 91 -17.50 4.93 -18.06
C LYS A 91 -17.71 3.84 -17.01
N LYS A 92 -16.64 3.14 -16.63
CA LYS A 92 -16.66 2.07 -15.62
C LYS A 92 -15.81 2.36 -14.39
N ILE A 93 -16.24 1.85 -13.24
CA ILE A 93 -15.51 1.82 -11.97
C ILE A 93 -15.19 0.37 -11.64
N LEU A 94 -13.93 0.08 -11.38
CA LEU A 94 -13.47 -1.17 -10.80
C LEU A 94 -13.31 -0.99 -9.29
N LEU A 95 -13.88 -1.87 -8.49
CA LEU A 95 -13.72 -1.93 -7.03
C LEU A 95 -13.06 -3.26 -6.69
N ILE A 96 -11.88 -3.23 -6.08
CA ILE A 96 -11.14 -4.41 -5.64
C ILE A 96 -11.01 -4.34 -4.13
N LYS A 97 -11.80 -5.11 -3.38
CA LYS A 97 -11.66 -5.20 -1.92
C LYS A 97 -10.65 -6.28 -1.52
N SER A 98 -10.63 -7.37 -2.28
CA SER A 98 -9.68 -8.49 -2.18
C SER A 98 -9.62 -9.20 -3.55
N LYS A 99 -8.71 -10.16 -3.71
CA LYS A 99 -8.62 -10.99 -4.93
C LYS A 99 -9.96 -11.64 -5.31
N ASP A 100 -10.75 -12.03 -4.31
CA ASP A 100 -12.04 -12.70 -4.49
C ASP A 100 -13.25 -11.74 -4.48
N ASN A 101 -13.01 -10.46 -4.23
CA ASN A 101 -14.07 -9.45 -4.13
C ASN A 101 -13.76 -8.28 -5.06
N ILE A 102 -14.03 -8.53 -6.34
CA ILE A 102 -13.86 -7.58 -7.44
C ILE A 102 -15.24 -7.27 -8.00
N LYS A 103 -15.60 -5.99 -8.04
CA LYS A 103 -16.87 -5.51 -8.58
C LYS A 103 -16.62 -4.43 -9.61
N ILE A 104 -17.19 -4.59 -10.80
CA ILE A 104 -17.22 -3.54 -11.81
C ILE A 104 -18.61 -2.92 -11.81
N VAL A 105 -18.65 -1.59 -11.84
CA VAL A 105 -19.88 -0.82 -11.87
C VAL A 105 -19.81 0.14 -13.05
N ASP A 106 -20.86 0.14 -13.87
CA ASP A 106 -21.03 1.14 -14.91
C ASP A 106 -21.48 2.46 -14.26
N TYR A 107 -20.63 3.49 -14.32
CA TYR A 107 -20.98 4.80 -13.77
C TYR A 107 -21.68 5.71 -14.76
N GLN A 108 -21.85 5.30 -16.02
CA GLN A 108 -22.73 6.00 -16.97
C GLN A 108 -24.16 6.19 -16.43
N TYR A 109 -24.59 5.34 -15.50
CA TYR A 109 -25.89 5.43 -14.84
C TYR A 109 -25.86 6.22 -13.53
N MET A 110 -24.71 6.65 -13.04
CA MET A 110 -24.60 7.44 -11.82
C MET A 110 -24.97 8.89 -12.09
N LYS A 111 -25.99 9.38 -11.40
CA LYS A 111 -26.47 10.76 -11.52
C LYS A 111 -25.85 11.70 -10.50
N SER A 112 -25.64 11.20 -9.30
CA SER A 112 -25.13 11.99 -8.18
C SER A 112 -24.51 11.07 -7.15
N TRP A 113 -23.66 11.64 -6.30
CA TRP A 113 -23.08 10.94 -5.17
C TRP A 113 -23.12 11.81 -3.93
N GLN A 114 -23.11 11.16 -2.77
CA GLN A 114 -22.99 11.81 -1.48
C GLN A 114 -22.08 10.99 -0.56
N LEU A 115 -21.22 11.69 0.19
CA LEU A 115 -20.42 11.08 1.24
C LEU A 115 -21.26 10.95 2.50
N HIS A 116 -21.47 9.72 2.97
CA HIS A 116 -22.16 9.40 4.21
C HIS A 116 -21.18 8.85 5.25
N TYR A 117 -21.42 9.18 6.51
CA TYR A 117 -20.73 8.63 7.66
C TYR A 117 -21.58 8.78 8.92
N THR A 118 -21.30 7.95 9.90
CA THR A 118 -21.91 8.00 11.22
C THR A 118 -20.89 8.56 12.21
N GLU A 119 -21.21 9.68 12.85
CA GLU A 119 -20.39 10.20 13.96
C GLU A 119 -20.67 9.42 15.23
N VAL A 120 -19.61 8.91 15.85
CA VAL A 120 -19.66 8.14 17.10
C VAL A 120 -18.72 8.78 18.10
N SER A 121 -19.27 9.30 19.19
CA SER A 121 -18.50 9.77 20.34
C SER A 121 -18.40 8.68 21.38
N LYS A 122 -17.18 8.31 21.79
CA LYS A 122 -16.95 7.41 22.92
C LYS A 122 -15.83 7.97 23.79
N ASN A 123 -16.13 8.19 25.06
CA ASN A 123 -15.19 8.74 26.06
C ASN A 123 -14.53 10.07 25.64
N GLY A 124 -15.29 10.96 24.98
CA GLY A 124 -14.80 12.27 24.54
C GLY A 124 -13.95 12.24 23.26
N VAL A 125 -13.71 11.08 22.66
CA VAL A 125 -13.05 10.96 21.35
C VAL A 125 -14.11 10.81 20.26
N LEU A 126 -14.11 11.73 19.31
CA LEU A 126 -14.96 11.67 18.12
C LEU A 126 -14.36 10.68 17.11
N SER A 127 -15.17 9.75 16.61
CA SER A 127 -14.80 8.81 15.56
C SER A 127 -15.88 8.76 14.48
N HIS A 128 -15.50 8.36 13.27
CA HIS A 128 -16.44 8.21 12.15
C HIS A 128 -16.52 6.74 11.78
N ARG A 129 -17.74 6.20 11.68
CA ARG A 129 -18.02 4.82 11.25
C ARG A 129 -18.87 4.81 10.00
N ASP A 130 -18.92 3.66 9.34
CA ASP A 130 -19.72 3.44 8.14
C ASP A 130 -19.51 4.51 7.07
N VAL A 131 -18.25 4.93 6.88
CA VAL A 131 -17.92 5.97 5.90
C VAL A 131 -18.03 5.36 4.50
N HIS A 132 -18.88 5.92 3.65
CA HIS A 132 -19.10 5.43 2.30
C HIS A 132 -19.63 6.52 1.37
N PHE A 133 -19.33 6.39 0.09
CA PHE A 133 -20.06 7.10 -0.95
C PHE A 133 -21.33 6.33 -1.30
N GLN A 134 -22.44 7.06 -1.38
CA GLN A 134 -23.69 6.57 -1.92
C GLN A 134 -23.95 7.23 -3.27
N PHE A 135 -23.94 6.44 -4.33
CA PHE A 135 -24.22 6.87 -5.70
C PHE A 135 -25.68 6.59 -6.03
N SER A 136 -26.40 7.61 -6.49
CA SER A 136 -27.74 7.45 -7.04
C SER A 136 -27.63 7.07 -8.50
N THR A 137 -28.34 6.02 -8.92
CA THR A 137 -28.27 5.55 -10.31
C THR A 137 -29.61 5.66 -11.03
N THR A 138 -29.57 5.62 -12.37
CA THR A 138 -30.76 5.43 -13.22
C THR A 138 -31.11 3.96 -13.48
N ASP A 139 -30.31 3.02 -12.98
CA ASP A 139 -30.60 1.59 -13.08
C ASP A 139 -31.71 1.24 -12.09
N ILE A 140 -32.86 0.81 -12.62
CA ILE A 140 -34.04 0.42 -11.84
C ILE A 140 -33.71 -0.75 -10.90
N ASN A 141 -32.81 -1.65 -11.29
CA ASN A 141 -32.44 -2.80 -10.48
C ASN A 141 -31.45 -2.43 -9.38
N ASN A 142 -30.67 -1.36 -9.56
CA ASN A 142 -29.65 -0.91 -8.62
C ASN A 142 -29.72 0.60 -8.42
N PRO A 143 -30.85 1.13 -7.89
CA PRO A 143 -31.07 2.58 -7.80
C PRO A 143 -30.05 3.28 -6.90
N THR A 144 -29.33 2.50 -6.09
CA THR A 144 -28.30 3.02 -5.19
C THR A 144 -27.10 2.07 -5.14
N VAL A 145 -25.91 2.60 -5.33
CA VAL A 145 -24.65 1.88 -5.18
C VAL A 145 -23.86 2.47 -4.03
N ARG A 146 -23.42 1.62 -3.10
CA ARG A 146 -22.60 2.04 -1.95
C ARG A 146 -21.16 1.58 -2.11
N ILE A 147 -20.23 2.49 -1.89
CA ILE A 147 -18.79 2.25 -1.96
C ILE A 147 -18.16 2.72 -0.64
N GLY A 148 -17.70 1.77 0.18
CA GLY A 148 -17.06 2.07 1.46
C GLY A 148 -15.72 2.76 1.29
N VAL A 149 -15.40 3.71 2.17
CA VAL A 149 -14.12 4.42 2.23
C VAL A 149 -13.48 4.33 3.64
N PRO A 150 -12.16 4.43 3.77
CA PRO A 150 -11.43 4.21 5.03
C PRO A 150 -11.77 5.20 6.15
N SER A 151 -12.00 6.47 5.80
CA SER A 151 -12.25 7.53 6.77
C SER A 151 -12.96 8.71 6.14
N LYS A 152 -13.58 9.56 6.97
CA LYS A 152 -14.23 10.80 6.53
C LYS A 152 -13.26 11.68 5.75
N ARG A 153 -12.04 11.91 6.27
CA ARG A 153 -11.02 12.73 5.61
C ARG A 153 -10.67 12.19 4.23
N PHE A 154 -10.50 10.88 4.09
CA PHE A 154 -10.30 10.27 2.78
C PHE A 154 -11.50 10.46 1.86
N GLY A 155 -12.72 10.32 2.38
CA GLY A 155 -13.94 10.61 1.65
C GLY A 155 -14.02 12.06 1.16
N GLU A 156 -13.64 13.03 1.98
CA GLU A 156 -13.64 14.45 1.63
C GLU A 156 -12.60 14.75 0.52
N ASP A 157 -11.38 14.23 0.66
CA ASP A 157 -10.34 14.37 -0.38
C ASP A 157 -10.80 13.78 -1.72
N TRP A 158 -11.54 12.67 -1.68
CA TRP A 158 -12.10 12.02 -2.86
C TRP A 158 -13.33 12.71 -3.43
N ASN A 159 -14.13 13.38 -2.61
CA ASN A 159 -15.31 14.09 -3.08
C ASN A 159 -14.92 15.13 -4.14
N ASN A 160 -13.84 15.87 -3.90
CA ASN A 160 -13.28 16.84 -4.85
C ASN A 160 -12.80 16.19 -6.16
N ARG A 161 -12.39 14.92 -6.14
CA ARG A 161 -11.93 14.20 -7.33
C ARG A 161 -13.10 13.61 -8.11
N LEU A 162 -14.14 13.15 -7.41
CA LEU A 162 -15.39 12.74 -8.05
C LEU A 162 -16.03 13.93 -8.77
N ASP A 163 -15.97 15.14 -8.20
CA ASP A 163 -16.42 16.36 -8.89
C ASP A 163 -15.70 16.57 -10.24
N ILE A 164 -14.41 16.23 -10.35
CA ILE A 164 -13.66 16.35 -11.62
C ILE A 164 -14.02 15.24 -12.62
N ILE A 165 -14.38 14.05 -12.13
CA ILE A 165 -14.68 12.88 -12.97
C ILE A 165 -16.11 12.95 -13.51
N PHE A 166 -17.04 13.47 -12.71
CA PHE A 166 -18.48 13.46 -12.99
C PHE A 166 -19.08 14.84 -13.25
N GLY A 167 -18.43 15.93 -12.82
CA GLY A 167 -18.83 17.31 -13.09
C GLY A 167 -18.27 17.81 -14.43
#